data_AF-A0ABD1G8N6-F1
#
_entry.id   AF-A0ABD1G8N6-F1
#
_cell.length_a   1.000
_cell.length_b   1.000
_cell.length_c   1.000
_cell.angle_alpha   90.00
_cell.angle_beta   90.00
_cell.angle_gamma   90.00
#
_symmetry.space_group_name_H-M   'P 1'
#
loop_
_entity.id
_entity.type
_entity.pdbx_description
1 polymer ?
#
loop_
_entity_poly.entity_id
_entity_poly.type
_entity_poly.pdbx_seq_one_letter_code
_entity_poly.pdbx_strand_id
1 'polypeptide(L)'
;MSFFTLCHADDAPSETLIPVASSRFTKFRDPQRADLVLSFLKENSFTTNQLQKLVIYRVGLLIKSRLKVFQELGLSSEEIAKMISSNQAILHSSTENKIIPSLSMLKGLLGSNDDVARLVKRCPWIF
;
A
#
# COMPACT_ATOMS: atom_id res chain seq x y z
N MET A 1 11.74 -33.64 -7.61
CA MET A 1 10.44 -33.52 -8.31
C MET A 1 9.74 -32.31 -7.72
N SER A 2 10.18 -31.11 -8.09
CA SER A 2 9.85 -30.38 -9.33
C SER A 2 8.54 -29.61 -9.16
N PHE A 3 8.76 -28.32 -8.85
CA PHE A 3 7.98 -27.12 -9.07
C PHE A 3 6.65 -27.29 -9.81
N PHE A 4 5.60 -26.81 -9.15
CA PHE A 4 4.27 -26.63 -9.70
C PHE A 4 4.26 -25.63 -10.85
N THR A 5 3.41 -25.99 -11.79
CA THR A 5 3.13 -25.49 -13.13
C THR A 5 2.99 -23.98 -13.26
N LEU A 6 3.66 -23.48 -14.30
CA LEU A 6 3.48 -22.20 -14.97
C LEU A 6 2.04 -22.07 -15.50
N CYS A 7 1.21 -21.22 -14.88
CA CYS A 7 -0.01 -20.72 -15.53
C CYS A 7 0.29 -19.37 -16.15
N HIS A 8 0.51 -19.38 -17.47
CA HIS A 8 0.10 -18.27 -18.32
C HIS A 8 -1.43 -18.14 -18.24
N ALA A 9 -1.90 -16.97 -17.82
CA ALA A 9 -3.26 -16.52 -18.07
C ALA A 9 -3.20 -14.99 -18.26
N ASP A 10 -3.05 -14.60 -19.52
CA ASP A 10 -3.79 -13.44 -20.04
C ASP A 10 -5.30 -13.64 -19.77
N ASP A 11 -6.01 -12.53 -19.62
CA ASP A 11 -7.46 -12.40 -19.36
C ASP A 11 -7.93 -12.68 -17.92
N ALA A 12 -7.67 -11.71 -17.02
CA ALA A 12 -8.57 -11.44 -15.90
C ALA A 12 -9.62 -10.39 -16.35
N PRO A 13 -10.93 -10.65 -16.22
CA PRO A 13 -11.96 -9.72 -16.67
C PRO A 13 -11.91 -8.43 -15.84
N SER A 14 -12.08 -7.31 -16.54
CA SER A 14 -12.09 -5.94 -16.01
C SER A 14 -13.16 -5.67 -14.94
N GLU A 15 -14.02 -6.63 -14.63
CA GLU A 15 -15.03 -6.57 -13.57
C GLU A 15 -14.46 -6.69 -12.15
N THR A 16 -13.33 -7.36 -11.95
CA THR A 16 -12.81 -7.65 -10.59
C THR A 16 -12.06 -6.47 -9.97
N LEU A 17 -11.79 -5.40 -10.73
CA LEU A 17 -11.08 -4.22 -10.23
C LEU A 17 -11.99 -3.18 -9.55
N ILE A 18 -13.28 -3.16 -9.88
CA ILE A 18 -14.24 -2.19 -9.31
C ILE A 18 -14.47 -2.43 -7.80
N PRO A 19 -14.67 -3.66 -7.30
CA PRO A 19 -14.87 -3.91 -5.86
C PRO A 19 -13.62 -3.61 -5.02
N VAL A 20 -12.43 -3.88 -5.57
CA VAL A 20 -11.13 -3.66 -4.91
C VAL A 20 -10.78 -2.17 -4.85
N ALA A 21 -11.22 -1.38 -5.83
CA ALA A 21 -11.11 0.07 -5.78
C ALA A 21 -12.06 0.65 -4.72
N SER A 22 -13.32 0.22 -4.69
CA SER A 22 -14.34 0.66 -3.72
C SER A 22 -13.94 0.45 -2.26
N SER A 23 -13.32 -0.68 -1.91
CA SER A 23 -12.87 -0.92 -0.52
C SER A 23 -11.72 0.00 -0.08
N ARG A 24 -10.92 0.54 -1.02
CA ARG A 24 -9.82 1.46 -0.74
C ARG A 24 -10.25 2.93 -0.71
N PHE A 25 -11.43 3.25 -1.25
CA PHE A 25 -12.05 4.58 -1.10
C PHE A 25 -12.64 4.82 0.30
N THR A 26 -12.62 3.82 1.19
CA THR A 26 -13.03 3.96 2.61
C THR A 26 -12.15 4.94 3.43
N LYS A 27 -11.07 5.49 2.84
CA LYS A 27 -10.34 6.64 3.40
C LYS A 27 -10.98 7.99 3.10
N PHE A 28 -11.96 8.07 2.19
CA PHE A 28 -12.94 9.13 2.31
C PHE A 28 -13.77 8.80 3.55
N ARG A 29 -13.54 9.59 4.59
CA ARG A 29 -14.27 9.58 5.86
C ARG A 29 -15.80 9.71 5.69
N ASP A 30 -16.25 9.89 4.45
CA ASP A 30 -17.62 10.04 4.01
C ASP A 30 -17.75 9.56 2.54
N PRO A 31 -18.42 8.42 2.28
CA PRO A 31 -18.70 7.93 0.93
C PRO A 31 -19.42 8.97 0.04
N GLN A 32 -20.29 9.79 0.64
CA GLN A 32 -21.06 10.81 -0.07
C GLN A 32 -20.13 11.87 -0.67
N ARG A 33 -19.05 12.22 0.06
CA ARG A 33 -18.03 13.14 -0.44
C ARG A 33 -17.23 12.57 -1.61
N ALA A 34 -16.98 11.25 -1.62
CA ALA A 34 -16.31 10.60 -2.74
C ALA A 34 -17.20 10.65 -3.99
N ASP A 35 -18.50 10.40 -3.84
CA ASP A 35 -19.48 10.45 -4.93
C ASP A 35 -19.62 11.87 -5.50
N LEU A 36 -19.61 12.89 -4.64
CA LEU A 36 -19.60 14.30 -5.08
C LEU A 36 -18.35 14.64 -5.91
N VAL A 37 -17.17 14.21 -5.47
CA VAL A 37 -15.92 14.43 -6.22
C VAL A 37 -15.93 13.69 -7.56
N LEU A 38 -16.43 12.45 -7.59
CA LEU A 38 -16.53 11.67 -8.82
C LEU A 38 -17.54 12.29 -9.80
N SER A 39 -18.67 12.80 -9.30
CA SER A 39 -19.71 13.44 -10.12
C SER A 39 -19.18 14.75 -10.71
N PHE A 40 -18.55 15.59 -9.88
CA PHE A 40 -17.89 16.83 -10.34
C PHE A 40 -16.86 16.57 -11.43
N LEU A 41 -16.00 15.55 -11.28
CA LEU A 41 -14.99 15.25 -12.30
C LEU A 41 -15.63 14.76 -13.60
N LYS A 42 -16.69 13.94 -13.53
CA LYS A 42 -17.44 13.48 -14.72
C LYS A 42 -18.13 14.64 -15.44
N GLU A 43 -18.76 15.56 -14.70
CA GLU A 43 -19.36 16.79 -15.24
C GLU A 43 -18.31 17.66 -15.96
N ASN A 44 -17.05 17.61 -15.51
CA ASN A 44 -15.92 18.29 -16.14
C ASN A 44 -15.22 17.43 -17.22
N SER A 45 -15.94 16.52 -17.87
CA SER A 45 -15.47 15.70 -19.00
C SER A 45 -14.33 14.71 -18.69
N PHE A 46 -14.05 14.41 -17.41
CA PHE A 46 -13.12 13.32 -17.09
C PHE A 46 -13.77 11.97 -17.40
N THR A 47 -13.09 11.18 -18.23
CA THR A 47 -13.52 9.81 -18.52
C THR A 47 -13.19 8.87 -17.36
N THR A 48 -13.94 7.76 -17.25
CA THR A 48 -13.67 6.70 -16.26
C THR A 48 -12.22 6.20 -16.34
N ASN A 49 -11.64 6.08 -17.53
CA ASN A 49 -10.25 5.65 -17.72
C ASN A 49 -9.24 6.66 -17.13
N GLN A 50 -9.46 7.96 -17.35
CA GLN A 50 -8.62 9.01 -16.76
C GLN A 50 -8.71 9.01 -15.23
N LEU A 51 -9.91 8.81 -14.68
CA LEU A 51 -10.11 8.69 -13.23
C LEU A 51 -9.38 7.45 -12.67
N GLN A 52 -9.51 6.30 -13.32
CA GLN A 52 -8.77 5.09 -12.94
C GLN A 52 -7.26 5.32 -12.94
N LYS A 53 -6.71 5.94 -13.99
CA LYS A 53 -5.29 6.28 -14.07
C LYS A 53 -4.86 7.19 -12.92
N LEU A 54 -5.67 8.20 -12.59
CA LEU A 54 -5.37 9.14 -11.51
C LEU A 54 -5.35 8.45 -10.14
N VAL A 55 -6.32 7.57 -9.88
CA VAL A 55 -6.40 6.79 -8.65
C VAL A 55 -5.21 5.83 -8.55
N ILE A 56 -4.91 5.07 -9.60
CA ILE A 56 -3.76 4.16 -9.64
C ILE A 56 -2.46 4.91 -9.41
N TYR A 57 -2.27 6.06 -10.06
CA TYR A 57 -1.09 6.90 -9.89
C TYR A 57 -0.94 7.39 -8.44
N ARG A 58 -2.01 7.93 -7.85
CA ARG A 58 -1.99 8.42 -6.47
C ARG A 58 -1.74 7.29 -5.47
N VAL A 59 -2.44 6.17 -5.61
CA VAL A 59 -2.22 4.98 -4.76
C VAL A 59 -0.79 4.47 -4.91
N GLY A 60 -0.26 4.41 -6.14
CA GLY A 60 1.12 4.01 -6.43
C GLY A 60 2.14 4.90 -5.74
N LEU A 61 1.99 6.23 -5.78
CA LEU A 61 2.87 7.17 -5.06
C LEU A 61 2.83 6.97 -3.54
N LEU A 62 1.63 6.76 -2.98
CA LEU A 62 1.46 6.51 -1.55
C LEU A 62 2.07 5.16 -1.13
N ILE A 63 1.97 4.12 -1.96
CA ILE A 63 2.64 2.85 -1.70
C ILE A 63 4.16 3.04 -1.77
N LYS A 64 4.66 3.66 -2.85
CA LYS A 64 6.10 3.89 -3.06
C LYS A 64 6.76 4.61 -1.89
N SER A 65 6.13 5.66 -1.37
CA SER A 65 6.65 6.40 -0.19
C SER A 65 6.75 5.53 1.05
N ARG A 66 5.77 4.62 1.30
CA ARG A 66 5.84 3.66 2.42
C ARG A 66 6.95 2.64 2.23
N LEU A 67 7.08 2.07 1.03
CA LEU A 67 8.14 1.09 0.74
C LEU A 67 9.53 1.72 0.92
N LYS A 68 9.69 2.98 0.52
CA LYS A 68 10.97 3.70 0.62
C LYS A 68 11.47 3.79 2.07
N VAL A 69 10.58 4.02 3.04
CA VAL A 69 10.94 4.07 4.46
C VAL A 69 11.57 2.75 4.92
N PHE A 70 11.03 1.62 4.48
CA PHE A 70 11.57 0.31 4.83
C PHE A 70 12.88 -0.01 4.08
N GLN A 71 13.04 0.49 2.86
CA GLN A 71 14.31 0.38 2.12
C GLN A 71 15.41 1.21 2.80
N GLU A 72 15.10 2.43 3.25
CA GLU A 72 16.02 3.29 4.00
C GLU A 72 16.40 2.70 5.37
N LEU A 73 15.56 1.81 5.91
CA LEU A 73 15.86 1.02 7.11
C LEU A 73 16.83 -0.14 6.84
N GLY A 74 17.07 -0.50 5.57
CA GLY A 74 17.97 -1.59 5.17
C GLY A 74 17.27 -2.89 4.76
N LEU A 75 15.95 -2.87 4.54
CA LEU A 75 15.21 -4.05 4.09
C LEU A 75 15.29 -4.23 2.57
N SER A 76 15.44 -5.47 2.11
CA SER A 76 15.38 -5.77 0.67
C SER A 76 13.94 -5.69 0.15
N SER A 77 13.78 -5.49 -1.17
CA SER A 77 12.45 -5.48 -1.79
C SER A 77 11.66 -6.77 -1.54
N GLU A 78 12.34 -7.92 -1.50
CA GLU A 78 11.73 -9.22 -1.20
C GLU A 78 11.25 -9.31 0.25
N GLU A 79 12.08 -8.85 1.19
CA GLU A 79 11.73 -8.83 2.62
C GLU A 79 10.51 -7.93 2.88
N ILE A 80 10.48 -6.76 2.24
CA ILE A 80 9.36 -5.83 2.32
C ILE A 80 8.09 -6.45 1.72
N ALA A 81 8.20 -7.11 0.56
CA ALA A 81 7.07 -7.79 -0.07
C ALA A 81 6.49 -8.88 0.84
N LYS A 82 7.36 -9.69 1.46
CA LYS A 82 6.94 -10.74 2.42
C LYS A 82 6.28 -10.14 3.66
N MET A 83 6.86 -9.09 4.22
CA MET A 83 6.32 -8.38 5.38
C MET A 83 4.92 -7.81 5.10
N ILE A 84 4.75 -7.11 3.97
CA ILE A 84 3.46 -6.51 3.59
C ILE A 84 2.42 -7.58 3.25
N SER A 85 2.84 -8.68 2.60
CA SER A 85 1.95 -9.81 2.32
C SER A 85 1.40 -10.42 3.61
N SER A 86 2.20 -10.44 4.68
CA SER A 86 1.78 -10.93 6.00
C SER A 86 0.93 -9.93 6.80
N ASN A 87 1.12 -8.62 6.58
CA ASN A 87 0.30 -7.59 7.20
C ASN A 87 0.03 -6.42 6.24
N GLN A 88 -1.14 -6.48 5.59
CA GLN A 88 -1.56 -5.45 4.64
C GLN A 88 -1.91 -4.12 5.31
N ALA A 89 -2.16 -4.09 6.63
CA ALA A 89 -2.47 -2.87 7.36
C ALA A 89 -1.35 -1.81 7.25
N ILE A 90 -0.11 -2.25 7.02
CA ILE A 90 1.05 -1.38 6.77
C ILE A 90 0.77 -0.40 5.60
N LEU A 91 0.08 -0.85 4.54
CA LEU A 91 -0.28 -0.01 3.40
C LEU A 91 -1.37 1.03 3.72
N HIS A 92 -2.12 0.81 4.80
CA HIS A 92 -3.16 1.72 5.26
C HIS A 92 -2.65 2.68 6.35
N SER A 93 -1.53 2.37 7.00
CA SER A 93 -0.92 3.22 8.02
C SER A 93 -0.37 4.53 7.45
N SER A 94 -0.40 5.56 8.31
CA SER A 94 0.21 6.86 8.02
C SER A 94 1.73 6.74 8.13
N THR A 95 2.44 7.14 7.08
CA THR A 95 3.91 7.15 7.09
C THR A 95 4.42 8.12 8.16
N GLU A 96 3.88 9.33 8.21
CA GLU A 96 4.32 10.41 9.09
C GLU A 96 3.87 10.22 10.54
N ASN A 97 2.64 9.72 10.75
CA ASN A 97 2.06 9.65 12.09
C ASN A 97 2.19 8.28 12.76
N LYS A 98 2.54 7.23 12.00
CA LYS A 98 2.62 5.86 12.54
C LYS A 98 3.94 5.19 12.22
N ILE A 99 4.29 5.03 10.93
CA ILE A 99 5.47 4.24 10.54
C ILE A 99 6.77 4.90 11.03
N ILE A 100 7.01 6.18 10.68
CA ILE A 100 8.24 6.88 11.05
C ILE A 100 8.39 7.01 12.57
N PRO A 101 7.37 7.44 13.34
CA PRO A 101 7.48 7.51 14.80
C PRO A 101 7.76 6.15 15.44
N SER A 102 7.09 5.07 15.00
CA SER A 102 7.36 3.72 15.51
C SER A 102 8.79 3.28 15.23
N LEU A 103 9.30 3.51 14.02
CA LEU A 103 10.69 3.18 13.69
C LEU A 103 11.69 4.00 14.50
N SER A 104 11.42 5.29 14.73
CA SER A 104 12.26 6.15 15.57
C SER A 104 12.28 5.68 17.02
N MET A 105 11.12 5.32 17.59
CA MET A 105 11.01 4.75 18.93
C MET A 105 11.79 3.44 19.05
N LEU A 106 11.60 2.51 18.10
CA LEU A 106 12.32 1.25 18.07
C LEU A 106 13.83 1.45 17.95
N LYS A 107 14.27 2.42 17.14
CA LYS A 107 15.70 2.77 17.03
C LYS A 107 16.27 3.27 18.36
N GLY A 108 15.52 4.08 19.11
CA GLY A 108 15.91 4.51 20.45
C GLY A 108 16.04 3.34 21.45
N LEU A 109 15.21 2.31 21.31
CA LEU A 109 15.21 1.14 22.19
C LEU A 109 16.29 0.11 21.81
N LEU A 110 16.52 -0.11 20.52
CA LEU A 110 17.38 -1.17 20.00
C LEU A 110 18.79 -0.68 19.66
N GLY A 111 19.00 0.63 19.53
CA GLY A 111 20.31 1.24 19.30
C GLY A 111 20.86 1.14 17.88
N SER A 112 20.29 0.31 17.00
CA SER A 112 20.75 0.17 15.61
C SER A 112 19.60 0.02 14.61
N ASN A 113 19.79 0.45 13.36
CA ASN A 113 18.82 0.22 12.29
C ASN A 113 18.68 -1.28 11.97
N ASP A 114 19.76 -2.06 12.06
CA ASP A 114 19.75 -3.48 11.77
C ASP A 114 18.86 -4.26 12.74
N ASP A 115 18.92 -3.90 14.02
CA ASP A 115 18.11 -4.51 15.07
C ASP A 115 16.62 -4.17 14.89
N VAL A 116 16.33 -2.92 14.50
CA VAL A 116 14.97 -2.49 14.14
C VAL A 116 14.47 -3.26 12.92
N ALA A 117 15.29 -3.40 11.88
CA ALA A 117 14.94 -4.15 10.67
C ALA A 117 14.65 -5.63 11.00
N ARG A 118 15.47 -6.26 11.86
CA ARG A 118 15.23 -7.64 12.32
C ARG A 118 13.90 -7.77 13.08
N LEU A 119 13.58 -6.84 13.97
CA LEU A 119 12.33 -6.87 14.74
C LEU A 119 11.11 -6.66 13.83
N VAL A 120 11.16 -5.64 12.97
CA VAL A 120 10.07 -5.29 12.04
C VAL A 120 9.76 -6.45 11.08
N LYS A 121 10.78 -7.15 10.59
CA LYS A 121 10.61 -8.36 9.77
C LYS A 121 9.86 -9.46 10.50
N ARG A 122 10.13 -9.64 11.79
CA ARG A 122 9.56 -10.72 12.61
C ARG A 122 8.18 -10.38 13.16
N CYS A 123 7.90 -9.08 13.33
CA CYS A 123 6.68 -8.58 13.95
C CYS A 123 6.04 -7.47 13.08
N PRO A 124 5.45 -7.79 11.91
CA PRO A 124 4.88 -6.78 11.02
C PRO A 124 3.66 -6.05 11.58
N TRP A 125 3.06 -6.57 12.66
CA TRP A 125 1.89 -6.00 13.34
C TRP A 125 2.18 -4.77 14.21
N ILE A 126 3.45 -4.34 14.33
CA ILE A 126 3.81 -3.14 15.12
C ILE A 126 3.28 -1.84 14.46
N PHE A 127 2.86 -1.91 13.18
CA PHE A 127 2.40 -0.77 12.37
C PHE A 127 0.90 -0.68 12.16
#